data_AF-A0A0D6LUK4-F1
#
_entry.id   AF-A0A0D6LUK4-F1
#
_cell.length_a   1.000
_cell.length_b   1.000
_cell.length_c   1.000
_cell.angle_alpha   90.00
_cell.angle_beta   90.00
_cell.angle_gamma   90.00
#
_symmetry.space_group_name_H-M   'P 1'
#
loop_
_entity.id
_entity.type
_entity.pdbx_description
1 polymer ?
#
loop_
_entity_poly.entity_id
_entity_poly.type
_entity_poly.pdbx_seq_one_letter_code
_entity_poly.pdbx_strand_id
1 'polypeptide(L)'
;MHRLKTGQSSFEWQVILCDDRDALARSTIFGVVIPVVLFQLATKVDTVKQEEAARVINLMRATSDRIRREEQQKLGVVITDARYGQAQSFGSPSYILAGDRTIDVTIPLQAMVNDSQLRIYSVKSQLPGFYDPCPGEPKMLQVRYMFRDEPHAVTVADDMPLQIPTKSHRISGQHSL
;
A
#
# COMPACT_ATOMS: atom_id res chain seq x y z
N MET A 1 14.14 -55.77 -33.56
CA MET A 1 12.87 -56.39 -33.98
C MET A 1 12.32 -57.24 -32.84
N HIS A 2 11.43 -56.72 -32.00
CA HIS A 2 10.61 -57.56 -31.12
C HIS A 2 9.21 -56.96 -31.04
N ARG A 3 8.22 -57.72 -31.56
CA ARG A 3 6.80 -57.43 -31.48
C ARG A 3 6.22 -58.22 -30.32
N LEU A 4 5.54 -57.53 -29.40
CA LEU A 4 4.57 -58.13 -28.49
C LEU A 4 3.22 -57.47 -28.78
N LYS A 5 2.22 -58.31 -29.00
CA LYS A 5 0.87 -57.94 -29.42
C LYS A 5 -0.09 -58.44 -28.34
N THR A 6 -0.66 -57.54 -27.56
CA THR A 6 -1.81 -57.82 -26.69
C THR A 6 -2.73 -56.61 -26.66
N GLY A 7 -3.98 -56.81 -27.09
CA GLY A 7 -5.12 -55.95 -26.74
C GLY A 7 -5.40 -54.74 -27.64
N GLN A 8 -6.66 -54.57 -28.02
CA GLN A 8 -7.20 -53.44 -28.78
C GLN A 8 -6.97 -52.10 -28.06
N SER A 9 -5.86 -51.45 -28.37
CA SER A 9 -5.75 -50.00 -28.58
C SER A 9 -4.28 -49.71 -28.84
N SER A 10 -3.92 -49.51 -30.11
CA SER A 10 -2.56 -49.13 -30.49
C SER A 10 -2.38 -47.65 -30.22
N PHE A 11 -1.91 -47.30 -29.03
CA PHE A 11 -1.34 -45.98 -28.79
C PHE A 11 0.12 -46.03 -29.24
N GLU A 12 0.39 -45.48 -30.42
CA GLU A 12 1.74 -45.32 -30.93
C GLU A 12 2.40 -44.13 -30.21
N TRP A 13 2.98 -44.41 -29.04
CA TRP A 13 3.90 -43.46 -28.41
C TRP A 13 5.21 -43.50 -29.19
N GLN A 14 5.25 -42.75 -30.28
CA GLN A 14 6.50 -42.40 -30.93
C GLN A 14 7.21 -41.44 -29.98
N VAL A 15 8.08 -41.98 -29.12
CA VAL A 15 9.06 -41.19 -28.38
C VAL A 15 10.04 -40.65 -29.42
N ILE A 16 9.65 -39.53 -30.03
CA ILE A 16 10.57 -38.70 -30.80
C ILE A 16 11.57 -38.22 -29.76
N LEU A 17 12.79 -38.75 -29.84
CA LEU A 17 13.97 -38.13 -29.24
C LEU A 17 14.14 -36.77 -29.91
N CYS A 18 13.37 -35.78 -29.47
CA CYS A 18 13.57 -34.39 -29.83
C CYS A 18 14.85 -33.92 -29.15
N ASP A 19 15.96 -33.96 -29.87
CA ASP A 19 17.13 -33.11 -29.61
C ASP A 19 16.79 -31.67 -30.05
N ASP A 20 15.72 -31.10 -29.49
CA ASP A 20 15.29 -29.73 -29.78
C ASP A 20 15.62 -28.86 -28.57
N ARG A 21 16.90 -28.48 -28.52
CA ARG A 21 17.47 -27.59 -27.49
C ARG A 21 16.66 -26.30 -27.34
N ASP A 22 16.01 -25.85 -28.41
CA ASP A 22 15.22 -24.62 -28.44
C ASP A 22 13.86 -24.79 -27.74
N ALA A 23 13.24 -25.97 -27.80
CA ALA A 23 11.99 -26.26 -27.09
C ALA A 23 12.22 -26.36 -25.57
N LEU A 24 13.30 -27.03 -25.15
CA LEU A 24 13.71 -27.08 -23.74
C LEU A 24 14.11 -25.69 -23.24
N ALA A 25 14.89 -24.94 -24.02
CA ALA A 25 15.29 -23.57 -23.67
C ALA A 25 14.08 -22.66 -23.54
N ARG A 26 13.11 -22.70 -24.47
CA ARG A 26 11.86 -21.92 -24.36
C ARG A 26 11.09 -22.32 -23.10
N SER A 27 10.94 -23.62 -22.82
CA SER A 27 10.26 -24.09 -21.62
C SER A 27 10.94 -23.60 -20.33
N THR A 28 12.28 -23.69 -20.24
CA THR A 28 13.04 -23.17 -19.09
C THR A 28 12.94 -21.64 -18.99
N ILE A 29 12.99 -20.94 -20.12
CA ILE A 29 12.86 -19.47 -20.16
C ILE A 29 11.48 -19.05 -19.66
N PHE A 30 10.40 -19.60 -20.19
CA PHE A 30 9.03 -19.20 -19.79
C PHE A 30 8.57 -19.80 -18.45
N GLY A 31 9.06 -20.98 -18.08
CA GLY A 31 8.65 -21.68 -16.86
C GLY A 31 9.47 -21.33 -15.61
N VAL A 32 10.72 -20.89 -15.78
CA VAL A 32 11.63 -20.62 -14.65
C VAL A 32 12.24 -19.24 -14.75
N VAL A 33 12.94 -18.92 -15.84
CA VAL A 33 13.74 -17.68 -15.91
C VAL A 33 12.85 -16.44 -15.92
N ILE A 34 11.86 -16.35 -16.81
CA ILE A 34 10.95 -15.20 -16.90
C ILE A 34 10.15 -15.04 -15.61
N PRO A 35 9.52 -16.07 -15.02
CA PRO A 35 8.83 -15.93 -13.73
C PRO A 35 9.75 -15.47 -12.59
N VAL A 36 10.96 -16.04 -12.49
CA VAL A 36 11.92 -15.66 -11.43
C VAL A 36 12.42 -14.23 -11.63
N VAL A 37 12.77 -13.85 -12.86
CA VAL A 37 13.21 -12.48 -13.17
C VAL A 37 12.07 -11.48 -12.99
N LEU A 38 10.84 -11.80 -13.40
CA LEU A 38 9.67 -10.96 -13.19
C LEU A 38 9.41 -10.75 -11.69
N PHE A 39 9.47 -11.82 -10.89
CA PHE A 39 9.33 -11.73 -9.45
C PHE A 39 10.46 -10.89 -8.82
N GLN A 40 11.71 -11.07 -9.23
CA GLN A 40 12.86 -10.29 -8.75
C GLN A 40 12.79 -8.81 -9.14
N LEU A 41 12.22 -8.48 -10.30
CA LEU A 41 12.00 -7.10 -10.72
C LEU A 41 10.84 -6.47 -9.93
N ALA A 42 9.76 -7.22 -9.71
CA ALA A 42 8.62 -6.76 -8.92
C ALA A 42 9.04 -6.38 -7.49
N THR A 43 9.80 -7.24 -6.80
CA THR A 43 10.26 -6.94 -5.43
C THR A 43 11.21 -5.75 -5.34
N LYS A 44 12.06 -5.53 -6.36
CA LYS A 44 12.94 -4.35 -6.44
C LYS A 44 12.17 -3.04 -6.64
N VAL A 45 11.06 -3.07 -7.38
CA VAL A 45 10.25 -1.86 -7.61
C VAL A 45 9.66 -1.36 -6.29
N ASP A 46 9.23 -2.26 -5.41
CA ASP A 46 8.64 -1.89 -4.12
C ASP A 46 9.66 -1.22 -3.20
N THR A 47 10.90 -1.73 -3.14
CA THR A 47 11.97 -1.14 -2.31
C THR A 47 12.38 0.25 -2.81
N VAL A 48 12.45 0.45 -4.14
CA VAL A 48 12.78 1.76 -4.72
C VAL A 48 11.73 2.80 -4.33
N LYS A 49 10.44 2.47 -4.43
CA LYS A 49 9.35 3.38 -4.04
C LYS A 49 9.41 3.74 -2.55
N GLN A 50 9.75 2.78 -1.69
CA GLN A 50 9.92 3.03 -0.26
C GLN A 50 11.09 4.01 0.01
N GLU A 51 12.23 3.83 -0.66
CA GLU A 51 13.37 4.74 -0.53
C GLU A 51 13.06 6.15 -1.04
N GLU A 52 12.39 6.24 -2.19
CA GLU A 52 11.92 7.52 -2.75
C GLU A 52 10.98 8.24 -1.78
N ALA A 53 9.99 7.52 -1.24
CA ALA A 53 9.07 8.05 -0.24
C ALA A 53 9.83 8.54 1.00
N ALA A 54 10.80 7.77 1.52
CA ALA A 54 11.61 8.16 2.66
C ALA A 54 12.43 9.45 2.40
N ARG A 55 13.01 9.61 1.21
CA ARG A 55 13.71 10.84 0.81
C ARG A 55 12.75 12.02 0.79
N VAL A 56 11.57 11.86 0.20
CA VAL A 56 10.54 12.91 0.16
C VAL A 56 10.09 13.29 1.58
N ILE A 57 9.82 12.32 2.45
CA ILE A 57 9.47 12.57 3.86
C ILE A 57 10.56 13.39 4.56
N ASN A 58 11.83 13.06 4.34
CA ASN A 58 12.95 13.79 4.93
C ASN A 58 13.00 15.25 4.44
N LEU A 59 12.74 15.50 3.15
CA LEU A 59 12.65 16.86 2.60
C LEU A 59 11.45 17.64 3.15
N MET A 60 10.33 16.96 3.42
CA MET A 60 9.10 17.58 3.93
C MET A 60 9.15 17.90 5.42
N ARG A 61 10.10 17.35 6.19
CA ARG A 61 10.14 17.50 7.66
C ARG A 61 10.16 18.96 8.12
N ALA A 62 11.01 19.79 7.54
CA ALA A 62 11.10 21.21 7.90
C ALA A 62 9.78 21.96 7.63
N THR A 63 9.13 21.66 6.49
CA THR A 63 7.83 22.22 6.12
C THR A 63 6.73 21.76 7.07
N SER A 64 6.68 20.46 7.37
CA SER A 64 5.76 19.86 8.34
C SER A 64 5.88 20.53 9.71
N ASP A 65 7.10 20.69 10.23
CA ASP A 65 7.33 21.28 11.55
C ASP A 65 6.93 22.76 11.59
N ARG A 66 7.18 23.50 10.50
CA ARG A 66 6.76 24.90 10.36
C ARG A 66 5.22 25.00 10.38
N ILE A 67 4.55 24.25 9.50
CA ILE A 67 3.09 24.26 9.39
C ILE A 67 2.47 23.82 10.72
N ARG A 68 2.99 22.76 11.35
CA ARG A 68 2.50 22.28 12.65
C ARG A 68 2.51 23.39 13.71
N ARG A 69 3.60 24.15 13.82
CA ARG A 69 3.70 25.27 14.78
C ARG A 69 2.70 26.38 14.47
N GLU A 70 2.58 26.77 13.20
CA GLU A 70 1.63 27.80 12.75
C GLU A 70 0.18 27.39 13.03
N GLU A 71 -0.18 26.15 12.68
CA GLU A 71 -1.49 25.55 12.93
C GLU A 71 -1.80 25.45 14.42
N GLN A 72 -0.82 25.09 15.25
CA GLN A 72 -1.01 24.99 16.70
C GLN A 72 -1.29 26.34 17.36
N GLN A 73 -0.67 27.43 16.90
CA GLN A 73 -0.91 28.78 17.42
C GLN A 73 -2.33 29.30 17.14
N LYS A 74 -2.90 28.94 15.99
CA LYS A 74 -4.25 29.35 15.58
C LYS A 74 -5.33 28.30 15.88
N LEU A 75 -4.99 27.25 16.62
CA LEU A 75 -5.87 26.11 16.91
C LEU A 75 -6.47 25.49 15.63
N GLY A 76 -5.66 25.45 14.57
CA GLY A 76 -5.98 24.87 13.27
C GLY A 76 -5.77 23.35 13.25
N VAL A 77 -5.50 22.79 12.07
CA VAL A 77 -5.37 21.33 11.90
C VAL A 77 -3.95 20.88 12.21
N VAL A 78 -3.82 20.05 13.24
CA VAL A 78 -2.54 19.40 13.59
C VAL A 78 -2.71 17.89 13.53
N ILE A 79 -2.04 17.24 12.59
CA ILE A 79 -2.02 15.78 12.46
C ILE A 79 -1.19 15.20 13.61
N THR A 80 -1.78 14.31 14.39
CA THR A 80 -1.14 13.70 15.57
C THR A 80 -0.59 12.31 15.26
N ASP A 81 -1.31 11.52 14.48
CA ASP A 81 -0.86 10.23 13.96
C ASP A 81 -1.61 9.94 12.65
N ALA A 82 -0.91 9.41 11.65
CA ALA A 82 -1.53 8.95 10.43
C ALA A 82 -0.84 7.70 9.88
N ARG A 83 -1.65 6.70 9.54
CA ARG A 83 -1.20 5.37 9.09
C ARG A 83 -1.89 5.00 7.79
N TYR A 84 -1.11 4.53 6.82
CA TYR A 84 -1.62 4.01 5.56
C TYR A 84 -1.18 2.57 5.35
N GLY A 85 -2.09 1.71 4.91
CA GLY A 85 -1.72 0.33 4.59
C GLY A 85 -2.91 -0.62 4.55
N GLN A 86 -2.61 -1.91 4.74
CA GLN A 86 -3.56 -2.99 4.53
C GLN A 86 -4.81 -2.87 5.42
N ALA A 87 -5.99 -2.95 4.80
CA ALA A 87 -7.26 -3.07 5.51
C ALA A 87 -7.49 -4.52 5.95
N GLN A 88 -7.65 -4.78 7.26
CA GLN A 88 -8.05 -6.10 7.74
C GLN A 88 -9.56 -6.16 8.02
N SER A 89 -10.24 -7.15 7.44
CA SER A 89 -11.65 -7.46 7.65
C SER A 89 -11.84 -8.61 8.65
N PHE A 90 -11.16 -8.61 9.80
CA PHE A 90 -11.44 -9.60 10.84
C PHE A 90 -12.59 -9.11 11.74
N GLY A 91 -13.83 -9.26 11.25
CA GLY A 91 -15.06 -9.33 12.06
C GLY A 91 -15.44 -8.14 12.96
N SER A 92 -14.67 -7.04 13.00
CA SER A 92 -15.01 -5.82 13.76
C SER A 92 -15.47 -4.68 12.85
N PRO A 93 -16.42 -3.81 13.30
CA PRO A 93 -17.13 -2.87 12.43
C PRO A 93 -16.33 -1.60 12.07
N SER A 94 -15.11 -1.45 12.59
CA SER A 94 -14.31 -0.23 12.47
C SER A 94 -12.87 -0.59 12.08
N TYR A 95 -12.67 -0.91 10.80
CA TYR A 95 -11.41 -0.78 10.05
C TYR A 95 -10.16 -0.42 10.87
N ILE A 96 -9.60 -1.43 11.54
CA ILE A 96 -8.31 -1.35 12.22
C ILE A 96 -7.24 -1.72 11.19
N LEU A 97 -6.27 -0.82 10.97
CA LEU A 97 -5.00 -1.14 10.33
C LEU A 97 -4.23 -2.08 11.27
N ALA A 98 -4.57 -3.37 11.25
CA ALA A 98 -4.02 -4.39 12.16
C ALA A 98 -2.84 -5.18 11.55
N GLY A 99 -2.27 -4.69 10.43
CA GLY A 99 -1.20 -5.38 9.71
C GLY A 99 0.18 -4.77 9.92
N ASP A 100 1.21 -5.62 9.81
CA ASP A 100 2.62 -5.20 9.75
C ASP A 100 2.95 -4.41 8.47
N ARG A 101 2.07 -4.44 7.47
CA ARG A 101 2.20 -3.73 6.18
C ARG A 101 1.55 -2.36 6.21
N THR A 102 2.05 -1.50 7.09
CA THR A 102 1.60 -0.11 7.21
C THR A 102 2.78 0.86 7.22
N ILE A 103 2.51 2.09 6.82
CA ILE A 103 3.49 3.16 6.72
C ILE A 103 3.04 4.37 7.53
N ASP A 104 4.00 5.07 8.12
CA ASP A 104 3.76 6.33 8.80
C ASP A 104 3.70 7.46 7.77
N VAL A 105 2.57 8.14 7.71
CA VAL A 105 2.34 9.25 6.78
C VAL A 105 2.01 10.55 7.50
N THR A 106 2.35 10.64 8.79
CA THR A 106 2.09 11.82 9.62
C THR A 106 2.79 13.07 9.07
N ILE A 107 4.09 12.97 8.76
CA ILE A 107 4.90 14.07 8.22
C ILE A 107 4.37 14.56 6.86
N PRO A 108 4.20 13.69 5.83
CA PRO A 108 3.72 14.17 4.54
C PRO A 108 2.31 14.75 4.62
N LEU A 109 1.39 14.16 5.41
CA LEU A 109 0.06 14.74 5.61
C LEU A 109 0.12 16.12 6.28
N GLN A 110 0.90 16.26 7.36
CA GLN A 110 1.03 17.55 8.06
C GLN A 110 1.62 18.63 7.16
N ALA A 111 2.57 18.28 6.30
CA ALA A 111 3.16 19.21 5.33
C ALA A 111 2.19 19.63 4.20
N MET A 112 1.12 18.87 3.96
CA MET A 112 0.07 19.21 2.99
C MET A 112 -1.08 20.05 3.60
N VAL A 113 -1.11 20.23 4.92
CA VAL A 113 -2.12 21.10 5.56
C VAL A 113 -1.88 22.54 5.12
N ASN A 114 -2.95 23.20 4.66
CA ASN A 114 -2.92 24.59 4.26
C ASN A 114 -4.19 25.27 4.76
N ASP A 115 -4.04 26.44 5.38
CA ASP A 115 -5.14 27.21 5.96
C ASP A 115 -6.08 26.40 6.87
N SER A 116 -5.50 25.62 7.80
CA SER A 116 -6.26 24.76 8.72
C SER A 116 -7.15 23.73 8.02
N GLN A 117 -6.82 23.33 6.80
CA GLN A 117 -7.56 22.34 6.03
C GLN A 117 -6.60 21.39 5.29
N LEU A 118 -7.08 20.19 5.01
CA LEU A 118 -6.41 19.25 4.12
C LEU A 118 -7.48 18.57 3.26
N ARG A 119 -7.27 18.60 1.95
CA ARG A 119 -8.18 18.04 0.95
C ARG A 119 -7.40 17.14 0.01
N ILE A 120 -7.81 15.88 -0.07
CA ILE A 120 -7.18 14.86 -0.90
C ILE A 120 -8.26 14.22 -1.75
N TYR A 121 -8.12 14.30 -3.08
CA TYR A 121 -9.04 13.71 -4.04
C TYR A 121 -8.42 12.56 -4.84
N SER A 122 -7.09 12.40 -4.75
CA SER A 122 -6.35 11.34 -5.42
C SER A 122 -6.24 10.08 -4.56
N VAL A 123 -5.81 9.01 -5.22
CA VAL A 123 -5.39 7.76 -4.59
C VAL A 123 -4.23 8.05 -3.63
N LYS A 124 -4.26 7.52 -2.40
CA LYS A 124 -3.28 7.88 -1.35
C LYS A 124 -1.88 7.35 -1.68
N SER A 125 -1.77 6.19 -2.32
CA SER A 125 -0.48 5.63 -2.75
C SER A 125 0.31 6.51 -3.72
N GLN A 126 -0.33 7.49 -4.37
CA GLN A 126 0.32 8.42 -5.32
C GLN A 126 0.74 9.76 -4.69
N LEU A 127 0.48 9.95 -3.40
CA LEU A 127 0.81 11.19 -2.71
C LEU A 127 2.32 11.30 -2.45
N PRO A 128 2.88 12.52 -2.38
CA PRO A 128 4.28 12.71 -2.00
C PRO A 128 4.58 12.10 -0.62
N GLY A 129 5.60 11.25 -0.56
CA GLY A 129 5.97 10.56 0.68
C GLY A 129 5.11 9.34 1.01
N PHE A 130 4.21 8.94 0.11
CA PHE A 130 3.44 7.70 0.21
C PHE A 130 4.02 6.65 -0.74
N TYR A 131 3.80 5.38 -0.41
CA TYR A 131 3.95 4.24 -1.32
C TYR A 131 2.89 3.18 -0.97
N ASP A 132 2.70 2.19 -1.84
CA ASP A 132 1.78 1.08 -1.59
C ASP A 132 2.49 -0.05 -0.83
N PRO A 133 2.18 -0.30 0.46
CA PRO A 133 2.82 -1.37 1.23
C PRO A 133 2.23 -2.76 0.97
N CYS A 134 1.13 -2.86 0.24
CA CYS A 134 0.45 -4.13 -0.07
C CYS A 134 -0.26 -4.04 -1.44
N PRO A 135 0.50 -4.15 -2.55
CA PRO A 135 -0.06 -4.15 -3.90
C PRO A 135 -1.09 -5.26 -4.10
N GLY A 136 -2.19 -4.95 -4.77
CA GLY A 136 -3.28 -5.90 -5.03
C GLY A 136 -4.25 -6.11 -3.85
N GLU A 137 -3.97 -5.52 -2.70
CA GLU A 137 -4.83 -5.61 -1.52
C GLU A 137 -5.54 -4.28 -1.19
N PRO A 138 -6.74 -4.34 -0.57
CA PRO A 138 -7.46 -3.15 -0.16
C PRO A 138 -6.70 -2.40 0.94
N LYS A 139 -6.66 -1.08 0.81
CA LYS A 139 -5.91 -0.19 1.70
C LYS A 139 -6.79 0.91 2.26
N MET A 140 -6.40 1.37 3.44
CA MET A 140 -7.03 2.51 4.09
C MET A 140 -5.99 3.46 4.67
N LEU A 141 -6.40 4.72 4.76
CA LEU A 141 -5.70 5.78 5.47
C LEU A 141 -6.47 6.09 6.74
N GLN A 142 -5.83 5.90 7.90
CA GLN A 142 -6.30 6.37 9.19
C GLN A 142 -5.59 7.68 9.53
N VAL A 143 -6.35 8.69 9.96
CA VAL A 143 -5.81 9.99 10.36
C VAL A 143 -6.42 10.38 11.69
N ARG A 144 -5.56 10.69 12.66
CA ARG A 144 -5.89 11.33 13.93
C ARG A 144 -5.33 12.74 13.91
N TYR A 145 -6.14 13.71 14.30
CA TYR A 145 -5.76 15.11 14.28
C TYR A 145 -6.46 15.92 15.37
N MET A 146 -5.87 17.06 15.71
CA MET A 146 -6.49 18.08 16.55
C MET A 146 -7.02 19.19 15.65
N PHE A 147 -8.20 19.71 15.99
CA PHE A 147 -8.74 20.92 15.40
C PHE A 147 -9.51 21.68 16.47
N ARG A 148 -9.20 22.96 16.67
CA ARG A 148 -9.77 23.78 17.76
C ARG A 148 -9.64 23.15 19.14
N ASP A 149 -8.49 22.51 19.38
CA ASP A 149 -8.19 21.75 20.61
C ASP A 149 -9.14 20.57 20.88
N GLU A 150 -9.86 20.12 19.85
CA GLU A 150 -10.72 18.95 19.93
C GLU A 150 -10.11 17.79 19.12
N PRO A 151 -10.04 16.57 19.68
CA PRO A 151 -9.52 15.41 18.98
C PRO A 151 -10.51 14.91 17.93
N HIS A 152 -9.98 14.55 16.77
CA HIS A 152 -10.72 14.00 15.65
C HIS A 152 -10.00 12.75 15.10
N ALA A 153 -10.76 11.80 14.57
CA ALA A 153 -10.26 10.64 13.86
C ALA A 153 -11.15 10.28 12.66
N VAL A 154 -10.51 9.82 11.60
CA VAL A 154 -11.19 9.35 10.39
C VAL A 154 -10.39 8.23 9.75
N THR A 155 -11.08 7.25 9.18
CA THR A 155 -10.48 6.23 8.32
C THR A 155 -11.18 6.29 6.97
N VAL A 156 -10.40 6.36 5.89
CA VAL A 156 -10.89 6.42 4.51
C VAL A 156 -10.21 5.36 3.65
N ALA A 157 -10.91 4.86 2.64
CA ALA A 157 -10.32 3.99 1.62
C ALA A 157 -9.32 4.76 0.75
N ASP A 158 -8.45 4.03 0.06
CA ASP A 158 -7.38 4.58 -0.78
C ASP A 158 -7.89 5.54 -1.87
N ASP A 159 -8.98 5.17 -2.53
CA ASP A 159 -9.64 5.88 -3.63
C ASP A 159 -10.69 6.91 -3.18
N MET A 160 -11.07 6.91 -1.91
CA MET A 160 -12.08 7.83 -1.38
C MET A 160 -11.49 9.22 -1.07
N PRO A 161 -12.22 10.31 -1.35
CA PRO A 161 -11.76 11.65 -1.02
C PRO A 161 -11.72 11.86 0.50
N LEU A 162 -10.70 12.60 0.96
CA LEU A 162 -10.56 13.02 2.35
C LEU A 162 -10.63 14.54 2.44
N GLN A 163 -11.50 15.04 3.32
CA GLN A 163 -11.54 16.44 3.70
C GLN A 163 -11.52 16.55 5.22
N ILE A 164 -10.53 17.28 5.74
CA ILE A 164 -10.44 17.62 7.16
C ILE A 164 -10.25 19.14 7.29
N PRO A 165 -10.83 19.77 8.34
CA PRO A 165 -11.58 19.16 9.44
C PRO A 165 -13.07 18.95 9.08
N THR A 166 -13.67 17.87 9.60
CA THR A 166 -15.12 17.60 9.50
C THR A 166 -15.70 17.29 10.88
N LYS A 167 -16.88 17.84 11.20
CA LYS A 167 -17.53 17.65 12.52
C LYS A 167 -17.83 16.20 12.86
N SER A 168 -18.14 15.36 11.85
CA SER A 168 -18.41 13.93 12.04
C SER A 168 -17.19 13.13 12.48
N HIS A 169 -15.97 13.68 12.33
CA HIS A 169 -14.74 13.01 12.76
C HIS A 169 -14.41 13.26 14.24
N ARG A 170 -15.15 14.13 14.93
CA ARG A 170 -14.86 14.49 16.32
C ARG A 170 -14.99 13.26 17.21
N ILE A 171 -13.96 13.00 18.01
CA ILE A 171 -13.97 11.93 19.00
C ILE A 171 -14.58 12.51 20.28
N SER A 172 -15.86 12.22 20.54
CA SER A 172 -16.44 12.42 21.86
C SER A 172 -15.84 11.37 22.80
N GLY A 173 -15.13 11.80 23.85
CA GLY A 173 -14.43 10.90 24.77
C GLY A 173 -15.33 9.79 25.33
N GLN A 174 -15.07 8.56 24.91
CA GLN A 174 -15.48 7.29 25.52
C GLN A 174 -14.33 6.31 25.20
N HIS A 175 -13.63 5.64 26.11
CA HIS A 175 -13.89 5.23 27.49
C HIS A 175 -12.65 5.43 28.37
N SER A 176 -12.81 6.08 29.52
CA SER A 176 -12.15 5.63 30.75
C SER A 176 -12.88 4.37 31.20
N LEU A 177 -12.18 3.25 31.38
CA LEU A 177 -12.41 2.21 32.38
C LEU A 177 -11.18 1.30 32.41
#